data_AF-A0A953Y001-F1
#
_entry.id   AF-A0A953Y001-F1
#
_cell.length_a   1.000
_cell.length_b   1.000
_cell.length_c   1.000
_cell.angle_alpha   90.00
_cell.angle_beta   90.00
_cell.angle_gamma   90.00
#
_symmetry.space_group_name_H-M   'P 1'
#
loop_
_entity.id
_entity.type
_entity.pdbx_description
1 polymer ?
#
loop_
_entity_poly.entity_id
_entity_poly.type
_entity_poly.pdbx_seq_one_letter_code
_entity_poly.pdbx_strand_id
1 'polypeptide(L)'
;MGTEDARAGETEAQRRLRAAAAELLAVPELEPVTPESFESELQQRLTALEHEANERLAEHADPEGEARRCPLLHTSGLAPVIQQALLEAKPGFGCAFAELARVYPVDRQGDVQDFSTLVPPVVPLALAVRLDGRVAVRMGISEARKVSPGTTWDELKPWRAKVKPETREQRLRAWLADAEEPPLEAPLEVVRAWLGQAREHAADEAALAAGLGAIDPPSEKQLAFVESLLEQKGLSEQALEALLLEVGGVRKLAHLDRAHASPLIEALLALPNAKRKRAPTKRKRAASGAAEKLSWSGTVLAVRPRIKSVLLGGEAKHSYQGYVLVLEGTLGEVARTFAVGLGKAAQGKHGFRAGDRASGAGVAIDDPAGHACDLHKASKLAREPGPEPAPGGPPYLGAPEPLEVYRAAGHRPLGEGALAEGPCASCVWACRMPSDAGKGALEVSEVCYGPLDCPAYAPF
;
A
#
# COMPACT_ATOMS: atom_id res chain seq x y z
N MET A 1 73.94 4.75 -9.10
CA MET A 1 74.65 3.94 -8.10
C MET A 1 74.00 4.19 -6.74
N GLY A 2 73.39 3.16 -6.15
CA GLY A 2 73.25 3.02 -4.70
C GLY A 2 71.93 3.45 -4.05
N THR A 3 70.81 2.75 -4.29
CA THR A 3 69.63 2.76 -3.39
C THR A 3 69.23 1.33 -2.99
N GLU A 4 70.20 0.46 -2.71
CA GLU A 4 69.95 -0.97 -2.41
C GLU A 4 70.10 -1.37 -0.94
N ASP A 5 70.54 -0.49 -0.02
CA ASP A 5 70.93 -0.92 1.34
C ASP A 5 69.99 -0.50 2.49
N ALA A 6 68.70 -0.28 2.23
CA ALA A 6 67.73 0.03 3.30
C ALA A 6 66.96 -1.19 3.85
N ARG A 7 67.25 -2.43 3.40
CA ARG A 7 66.47 -3.64 3.76
C ARG A 7 67.15 -4.62 4.73
N ALA A 8 68.30 -4.28 5.32
CA ALA A 8 69.08 -5.22 6.14
C ALA A 8 68.65 -5.32 7.62
N GLY A 9 67.50 -4.76 8.03
CA GLY A 9 67.07 -4.71 9.43
C GLY A 9 65.71 -5.34 9.75
N GLU A 10 65.03 -5.96 8.80
CA GLU A 10 63.70 -6.52 9.06
C GLU A 10 63.85 -7.89 9.75
N THR A 11 63.49 -7.94 11.03
CA THR A 11 63.51 -9.16 11.83
C THR A 11 62.53 -10.19 11.25
N GLU A 12 62.81 -11.48 11.48
CA GLU A 12 61.93 -12.56 11.04
C GLU A 12 60.50 -12.42 11.58
N ALA A 13 60.36 -11.86 12.79
CA ALA A 13 59.07 -11.51 13.37
C ALA A 13 58.32 -10.43 12.56
N GLN A 14 59.02 -9.38 12.09
CA GLN A 14 58.45 -8.35 11.23
C GLN A 14 58.06 -8.89 9.85
N ARG A 15 58.88 -9.77 9.26
CA ARG A 15 58.53 -10.45 8.00
C ARG A 15 57.29 -11.32 8.15
N ARG A 16 57.16 -12.09 9.24
CA ARG A 16 55.98 -12.90 9.53
C ARG A 16 54.74 -12.04 9.78
N LEU A 17 54.86 -10.94 10.52
CA LEU A 17 53.76 -10.02 10.74
C LEU A 17 53.31 -9.35 9.43
N ARG A 18 54.24 -9.00 8.56
CA ARG A 18 53.97 -8.38 7.26
C ARG A 18 53.37 -9.38 6.27
N ALA A 19 53.84 -10.63 6.26
CA ALA A 19 53.26 -11.71 5.46
C ALA A 19 51.85 -12.05 5.94
N ALA A 20 51.64 -12.20 7.26
CA ALA A 20 50.31 -12.43 7.83
C ALA A 20 49.37 -11.24 7.59
N ALA A 21 49.87 -10.00 7.67
CA ALA A 21 49.11 -8.82 7.30
C ALA A 21 48.79 -8.79 5.80
N ALA A 22 49.71 -9.18 4.93
CA ALA A 22 49.48 -9.26 3.48
C ALA A 22 48.50 -10.38 3.11
N GLU A 23 48.49 -11.48 3.85
CA GLU A 23 47.54 -12.59 3.68
C GLU A 23 46.15 -12.25 4.24
N LEU A 24 46.08 -11.50 5.35
CA LEU A 24 44.85 -10.90 5.88
C LEU A 24 44.30 -9.76 5.00
N LEU A 25 45.19 -9.07 4.26
CA LEU A 25 44.86 -8.01 3.31
C LEU A 25 44.77 -8.51 1.86
N ALA A 26 45.00 -9.81 1.62
CA ALA A 26 44.77 -10.44 0.31
C ALA A 26 43.26 -10.56 0.15
N VAL A 27 42.63 -9.43 -0.20
CA VAL A 27 41.23 -9.39 -0.53
C VAL A 27 41.06 -10.26 -1.77
N PRO A 28 40.24 -11.31 -1.73
CA PRO A 28 40.00 -12.12 -2.92
C PRO A 28 39.64 -11.18 -4.07
N GLU A 29 40.21 -11.42 -5.26
CA GLU A 29 39.77 -10.76 -6.49
C GLU A 29 38.28 -11.06 -6.63
N LEU A 30 37.46 -10.10 -6.23
CA LEU A 30 36.02 -10.16 -6.42
C LEU A 30 35.77 -10.07 -7.91
N GLU A 31 34.73 -10.77 -8.36
CA GLU A 31 34.23 -10.58 -9.71
C GLU A 31 33.94 -9.09 -9.95
N PRO A 32 34.20 -8.58 -11.17
CA PRO A 32 34.00 -7.18 -11.48
C PRO A 32 32.52 -6.81 -11.28
N VAL A 33 32.25 -6.00 -10.27
CA VAL A 33 30.91 -5.46 -9.98
C VAL A 33 30.70 -4.21 -10.84
N THR A 34 29.61 -4.16 -11.62
CA THR A 34 29.20 -2.95 -12.33
C THR A 34 28.18 -2.16 -11.50
N PRO A 35 27.94 -0.87 -11.80
CA PRO A 35 26.87 -0.11 -11.13
C PRO A 35 25.50 -0.80 -11.22
N GLU A 36 25.18 -1.39 -12.37
CA GLU A 36 23.92 -2.07 -12.64
C GLU A 36 23.81 -3.39 -11.86
N SER A 37 24.90 -4.16 -11.77
CA SER A 37 24.90 -5.40 -10.97
C SER A 37 24.80 -5.08 -9.47
N PHE A 38 25.46 -4.02 -9.01
CA PHE A 38 25.37 -3.52 -7.65
C PHE A 38 23.94 -3.06 -7.30
N GLU A 39 23.30 -2.29 -8.19
CA GLU A 39 21.92 -1.85 -8.03
C GLU A 39 20.93 -3.02 -8.01
N SER A 40 21.08 -3.98 -8.93
CA SER A 40 20.23 -5.17 -8.98
C SER A 40 20.33 -6.00 -7.70
N GLU A 41 21.55 -6.24 -7.20
CA GLU A 41 21.74 -7.00 -5.96
C GLU A 41 21.21 -6.22 -4.74
N LEU A 42 21.42 -4.91 -4.70
CA LEU A 42 20.86 -4.04 -3.67
C LEU A 42 19.31 -4.12 -3.65
N GLN A 43 18.67 -4.07 -4.82
CA GLN A 43 17.22 -4.18 -4.94
C GLN A 43 16.69 -5.58 -4.53
N GLN A 44 17.41 -6.65 -4.87
CA GLN A 44 17.06 -8.01 -4.44
C GLN A 44 17.11 -8.13 -2.91
N ARG A 45 18.17 -7.63 -2.28
CA ARG A 45 18.32 -7.67 -0.81
C ARG A 45 17.29 -6.77 -0.09
N LEU A 46 16.93 -5.62 -0.67
CA LEU A 46 15.84 -4.79 -0.14
C LEU A 46 14.50 -5.52 -0.16
N THR A 47 14.20 -6.21 -1.26
CA THR A 47 12.98 -7.00 -1.42
C THR A 47 12.94 -8.16 -0.42
N ALA A 48 14.08 -8.83 -0.21
CA ALA A 48 14.20 -9.89 0.79
C ALA A 48 14.00 -9.37 2.22
N LEU A 49 14.61 -8.22 2.56
CA LEU A 49 14.46 -7.58 3.87
C LEU A 49 13.01 -7.14 4.13
N GLU A 50 12.33 -6.61 3.12
CA GLU A 50 10.91 -6.27 3.21
C GLU A 50 10.07 -7.52 3.50
N HIS A 51 10.36 -8.63 2.82
CA HIS A 51 9.67 -9.90 3.05
C HIS A 51 9.89 -10.40 4.49
N GLU A 52 11.14 -10.43 4.96
CA GLU A 52 11.48 -10.82 6.33
C GLU A 52 10.82 -9.92 7.37
N ALA A 53 10.81 -8.60 7.13
CA ALA A 53 10.15 -7.64 8.02
C ALA A 53 8.65 -7.90 8.11
N ASN A 54 8.01 -8.19 6.97
CA ASN A 54 6.60 -8.55 6.90
C ASN A 54 6.29 -9.88 7.61
N GLU A 55 7.17 -10.88 7.49
CA GLU A 55 7.01 -12.17 8.20
C GLU A 55 7.11 -11.97 9.72
N ARG A 56 8.13 -11.25 10.21
CA ARG A 56 8.28 -10.97 11.65
C ARG A 56 7.11 -10.16 12.21
N LEU A 57 6.61 -9.19 11.45
CA LEU A 57 5.41 -8.45 11.82
C LEU A 57 4.18 -9.35 11.91
N ALA A 58 4.06 -10.33 11.00
CA ALA A 58 2.95 -11.29 11.02
C ALA A 58 3.03 -12.26 12.20
N GLU A 59 4.23 -12.68 12.63
CA GLU A 59 4.42 -13.52 13.83
C GLU A 59 3.99 -12.82 15.13
N HIS A 60 4.05 -11.49 15.15
CA HIS A 60 3.77 -10.67 16.32
C HIS A 60 2.40 -9.98 16.26
N ALA A 61 1.67 -10.14 15.16
CA ALA A 61 0.28 -9.76 15.10
C ALA A 61 -0.51 -10.69 16.03
N ASP A 62 -1.23 -10.12 17.00
CA ASP A 62 -2.26 -10.85 17.75
C ASP A 62 -3.18 -11.57 16.73
N PRO A 63 -3.69 -12.79 17.01
CA PRO A 63 -4.72 -13.42 16.17
C PRO A 63 -5.87 -12.49 15.73
N GLU A 64 -6.12 -11.39 16.45
CA GLU A 64 -7.12 -10.38 16.12
C GLU A 64 -6.58 -9.13 15.37
N GLY A 65 -5.28 -8.87 15.36
CA GLY A 65 -4.64 -7.67 14.78
C GLY A 65 -4.13 -7.86 13.34
N GLU A 66 -4.12 -6.78 12.55
CA GLU A 66 -3.61 -6.80 11.17
C GLU A 66 -2.26 -6.08 11.10
N ALA A 67 -1.17 -6.81 10.83
CA ALA A 67 0.13 -6.20 10.60
C ALA A 67 0.08 -5.35 9.32
N ARG A 68 0.36 -4.04 9.43
CA ARG A 68 0.61 -3.22 8.24
C ARG A 68 1.82 -3.75 7.50
N ARG A 69 1.70 -3.94 6.19
CA ARG A 69 2.84 -4.31 5.35
C ARG A 69 3.86 -3.18 5.36
N CYS A 70 5.14 -3.55 5.46
CA CYS A 70 6.22 -2.65 5.14
C CYS A 70 6.05 -2.22 3.67
N PRO A 71 6.03 -0.91 3.36
CA PRO A 71 6.06 -0.48 1.97
C PRO A 71 7.36 -0.94 1.31
N LEU A 72 7.31 -1.13 -0.02
CA LEU A 72 8.47 -1.43 -0.83
C LEU A 72 9.59 -0.42 -0.56
N LEU A 73 10.72 -0.93 -0.09
CA LEU A 73 11.90 -0.12 0.18
C LEU A 73 12.58 0.21 -1.15
N HIS A 74 12.59 1.49 -1.51
CA HIS A 74 13.21 1.95 -2.76
C HIS A 74 14.67 2.34 -2.56
N THR A 75 15.51 2.04 -3.56
CA THR A 75 16.93 2.44 -3.61
C THR A 75 17.14 3.96 -3.53
N SER A 76 16.16 4.75 -3.97
CA SER A 76 16.17 6.21 -3.82
C SER A 76 16.18 6.68 -2.36
N GLY A 77 15.60 5.91 -1.44
CA GLY A 77 15.67 6.18 0.01
C GLY A 77 17.04 5.84 0.61
N LEU A 78 17.79 4.93 -0.02
CA LEU A 78 19.13 4.51 0.40
C LEU A 78 20.25 5.38 -0.15
N ALA A 79 20.09 5.95 -1.35
CA ALA A 79 21.12 6.76 -1.99
C ALA A 79 21.63 7.92 -1.10
N PRO A 80 20.78 8.69 -0.40
CA PRO A 80 21.23 9.72 0.54
C PRO A 80 22.04 9.17 1.71
N VAL A 81 21.72 7.95 2.16
CA VAL A 81 22.35 7.27 3.30
C VAL A 81 23.74 6.80 2.94
N ILE A 82 23.85 6.12 1.80
CA ILE A 82 25.13 5.66 1.24
C ILE A 82 26.01 6.87 0.92
N GLN A 83 25.43 7.92 0.34
CA GLN A 83 26.11 9.19 0.14
C GLN A 83 26.63 9.79 1.45
N GLN A 84 25.83 9.81 2.52
CA GLN A 84 26.26 10.32 3.81
C GLN A 84 27.41 9.48 4.38
N ALA A 85 27.36 8.15 4.25
CA ALA A 85 28.47 7.27 4.65
C ALA A 85 29.76 7.60 3.89
N LEU A 86 29.64 7.91 2.60
CA LEU A 86 30.78 8.30 1.76
C LEU A 86 31.36 9.67 2.12
N LEU A 87 30.51 10.62 2.50
CA LEU A 87 30.90 12.00 2.86
C LEU A 87 31.50 12.10 4.27
N GLU A 88 30.91 11.40 5.25
CA GLU A 88 31.39 11.39 6.63
C GLU A 88 32.63 10.52 6.85
N ALA A 89 32.91 9.60 5.92
CA ALA A 89 34.09 8.76 5.99
C ALA A 89 35.37 9.56 5.71
N LYS A 90 36.08 9.91 6.79
CA LYS A 90 37.52 10.20 6.71
C LYS A 90 38.25 9.03 6.03
N PRO A 91 39.41 9.26 5.40
CA PRO A 91 40.27 8.16 4.93
C PRO A 91 40.51 7.16 6.08
N GLY A 92 40.14 5.89 5.88
CA GLY A 92 40.08 4.86 6.91
C GLY A 92 38.67 4.29 7.05
N PHE A 93 37.98 4.66 8.14
CA PHE A 93 36.68 4.09 8.53
C PHE A 93 35.62 5.19 8.68
N GLY A 94 34.50 5.03 7.97
CA GLY A 94 33.30 5.84 8.19
C GLY A 94 32.05 5.04 7.93
N CYS A 95 31.01 5.33 8.69
CA CYS A 95 29.73 4.66 8.59
C CYS A 95 28.59 5.66 8.62
N ALA A 96 27.53 5.39 7.86
CA ALA A 96 26.25 6.04 8.04
C ALA A 96 25.14 5.02 8.10
N PHE A 97 24.06 5.47 8.69
CA PHE A 97 22.93 4.67 9.11
C PHE A 97 21.65 5.30 8.61
N ALA A 98 20.71 4.48 8.19
CA ALA A 98 19.34 4.91 8.03
C ALA A 98 18.33 3.86 8.44
N GLU A 99 17.24 4.41 8.93
CA GLU A 99 15.96 3.74 9.07
C GLU A 99 15.25 3.79 7.71
N LEU A 100 14.92 2.62 7.17
CA LEU A 100 14.32 2.49 5.84
C LEU A 100 12.81 2.63 5.88
N ALA A 101 12.17 2.10 6.93
CA ALA A 101 10.76 2.25 7.19
C ALA A 101 10.48 2.05 8.68
N ARG A 102 9.37 2.64 9.17
CA ARG A 102 8.79 2.32 10.47
C ARG A 102 7.51 1.56 10.25
N VAL A 103 7.42 0.38 10.85
CA VAL A 103 6.20 -0.40 10.83
C VAL A 103 5.77 -0.68 12.25
N TYR A 104 4.55 -0.26 12.55
CA TYR A 104 3.91 -0.49 13.84
C TYR A 104 2.79 -1.51 13.65
N PRO A 105 2.63 -2.47 14.57
CA PRO A 105 1.35 -3.17 14.68
C PRO A 105 0.30 -2.12 15.05
N VAL A 106 -0.76 -2.05 14.26
CA VAL A 106 -1.96 -1.27 14.57
C VAL A 106 -3.11 -2.26 14.72
N ASP A 107 -4.06 -1.94 15.58
CA ASP A 107 -5.30 -2.73 15.61
C ASP A 107 -6.11 -2.51 14.33
N ARG A 108 -7.23 -3.23 14.18
CA ARG A 108 -8.14 -3.10 13.02
C ARG A 108 -8.73 -1.70 12.85
N GLN A 109 -8.63 -0.84 13.86
CA GLN A 109 -9.12 0.53 13.85
C GLN A 109 -8.04 1.52 13.39
N GLY A 110 -6.80 1.05 13.19
CA GLY A 110 -5.66 1.88 12.80
C GLY A 110 -5.08 2.67 13.99
N ASP A 111 -5.54 2.37 15.20
CA ASP A 111 -5.06 3.00 16.41
C ASP A 111 -3.82 2.26 16.92
N VAL A 112 -2.83 3.03 17.36
CA VAL A 112 -1.66 2.51 18.06
C VAL A 112 -2.09 2.35 19.52
N GLN A 113 -2.49 1.14 19.92
CA GLN A 113 -2.79 0.81 21.31
C GLN A 113 -1.58 1.15 22.21
N ASP A 114 -1.86 1.58 23.43
CA ASP A 114 -0.94 1.95 24.52
C ASP A 114 0.55 1.56 24.32
N PHE A 115 1.44 2.55 24.26
CA PHE A 115 2.89 2.36 24.06
C PHE A 115 3.56 1.39 25.05
N SER A 116 2.92 1.10 26.19
CA SER A 116 3.42 0.18 27.21
C SER A 116 3.24 -1.32 26.86
N THR A 117 2.35 -1.68 25.93
CA THR A 117 2.09 -3.08 25.52
C THR A 117 2.65 -3.44 24.13
N LEU A 118 3.20 -2.47 23.38
CA LEU A 118 3.68 -2.68 22.03
C LEU A 118 4.85 -3.68 21.93
N VAL A 119 4.70 -4.60 20.98
CA VAL A 119 5.80 -5.27 20.29
C VAL A 119 6.72 -4.18 19.72
N PRO A 120 8.05 -4.24 19.92
CA PRO A 120 8.94 -3.23 19.36
C PRO A 120 8.75 -3.11 17.86
N PRO A 121 8.77 -1.88 17.29
CA PRO A 121 8.66 -1.71 15.85
C PRO A 121 9.76 -2.50 15.15
N VAL A 122 9.38 -3.25 14.12
CA VAL A 122 10.32 -3.89 13.21
C VAL A 122 10.84 -2.78 12.31
N VAL A 123 12.08 -2.37 12.57
CA VAL A 123 12.72 -1.31 11.79
C VAL A 123 13.75 -1.94 10.85
N PRO A 124 13.48 -2.01 9.53
CA PRO A 124 14.52 -2.29 8.55
C PRO A 124 15.55 -1.16 8.56
N LEU A 125 16.81 -1.55 8.70
CA LEU A 125 17.96 -0.68 8.82
C LEU A 125 18.93 -0.96 7.69
N ALA A 126 19.59 0.09 7.22
CA ALA A 126 20.76 -0.02 6.38
C ALA A 126 21.96 0.66 7.04
N LEU A 127 23.09 -0.04 7.01
CA LEU A 127 24.39 0.49 7.37
C LEU A 127 25.30 0.42 6.16
N ALA A 128 25.87 1.56 5.80
CA ALA A 128 26.95 1.62 4.81
C ALA A 128 28.25 1.98 5.52
N VAL A 129 29.30 1.21 5.25
CA VAL A 129 30.64 1.39 5.81
C VAL A 129 31.66 1.51 4.69
N ARG A 130 32.50 2.53 4.73
CA ARG A 130 33.64 2.65 3.83
C ARG A 130 34.86 1.97 4.45
N LEU A 131 35.44 1.02 3.74
CA LEU A 131 36.62 0.26 4.15
C LEU A 131 37.61 0.22 2.98
N ASP A 132 38.78 0.86 3.13
CA ASP A 132 39.93 0.68 2.23
C ASP A 132 39.63 0.80 0.72
N GLY A 133 38.81 1.79 0.34
CA GLY A 133 38.44 2.03 -1.06
C GLY A 133 37.22 1.22 -1.53
N ARG A 134 36.54 0.52 -0.64
CA ARG A 134 35.27 -0.15 -0.87
C ARG A 134 34.16 0.41 0.01
N VAL A 135 32.94 0.11 -0.37
CA VAL A 135 31.75 0.33 0.45
C VAL A 135 31.11 -1.03 0.71
N ALA A 136 30.92 -1.35 1.98
CA ALA A 136 30.14 -2.48 2.43
C ALA A 136 28.77 -1.95 2.88
N VAL A 137 27.70 -2.41 2.25
CA VAL A 137 26.32 -2.12 2.65
C VAL A 137 25.72 -3.38 3.24
N ARG A 138 25.18 -3.26 4.45
CA ARG A 138 24.41 -4.34 5.06
C ARG A 138 23.08 -3.83 5.53
N MET A 139 22.08 -4.69 5.37
CA MET A 139 20.72 -4.45 5.78
C MET A 139 20.33 -5.46 6.86
N GLY A 140 19.38 -5.08 7.71
CA GLY A 140 18.88 -5.97 8.73
C GLY A 140 17.73 -5.35 9.50
N ILE A 141 17.12 -6.14 10.38
CA ILE A 141 15.99 -5.72 11.20
C ILE A 141 16.48 -5.45 12.62
N SER A 142 16.08 -4.33 13.22
CA SER A 142 16.27 -4.09 14.65
C SER A 142 14.95 -4.19 15.41
N GLU A 143 15.00 -4.93 16.52
CA GLU A 143 13.90 -5.09 17.50
C GLU A 143 13.94 -4.01 18.61
N ALA A 144 14.70 -2.92 18.44
CA ALA A 144 15.03 -2.06 19.57
C ALA A 144 13.92 -1.04 19.93
N ARG A 145 13.35 -1.18 21.13
CA ARG A 145 12.55 -0.18 21.89
C ARG A 145 13.26 1.17 22.18
N LYS A 146 14.38 1.52 21.54
CA LYS A 146 15.28 2.61 21.99
C LYS A 146 15.75 3.61 20.94
N VAL A 147 15.28 3.53 19.70
CA VAL A 147 15.60 4.56 18.69
C VAL A 147 14.33 5.35 18.38
N SER A 148 14.21 6.55 18.95
CA SER A 148 13.03 7.40 18.83
C SER A 148 12.76 7.80 17.35
N PRO A 149 11.50 8.09 16.98
CA PRO A 149 11.12 8.65 15.68
C PRO A 149 12.05 9.73 15.15
N GLY A 150 12.55 9.56 13.91
CA GLY A 150 13.34 10.55 13.20
C GLY A 150 14.83 10.61 13.54
N THR A 151 15.35 9.66 14.33
CA THR A 151 16.75 9.69 14.79
C THR A 151 17.73 9.50 13.61
N THR A 152 18.34 10.60 13.18
CA THR A 152 19.48 10.64 12.27
C THR A 152 20.75 10.13 12.94
N TRP A 153 21.78 9.80 12.14
CA TRP A 153 23.11 9.41 12.64
C TRP A 153 23.73 10.44 13.61
N ASP A 154 23.40 11.72 13.45
CA ASP A 154 23.82 12.80 14.34
C ASP A 154 23.06 12.85 15.67
N GLU A 155 21.83 12.32 15.70
CA GLU A 155 20.97 12.24 16.89
C GLU A 155 21.24 10.99 17.74
N LEU A 156 21.97 10.00 17.21
CA LEU A 156 22.59 8.91 17.99
C LEU A 156 23.76 9.41 18.90
N LYS A 157 23.96 10.72 19.01
CA LYS A 157 24.97 11.40 19.83
C LYS A 157 25.14 10.87 21.26
N PRO A 158 24.08 10.57 22.05
CA PRO A 158 24.23 10.02 23.40
C PRO A 158 24.89 8.63 23.42
N TRP A 159 24.70 7.84 22.36
CA TRP A 159 25.34 6.54 22.15
C TRP A 159 26.78 6.71 21.63
N ARG A 160 27.01 7.67 20.72
CA ARG A 160 28.35 8.06 20.23
C ARG A 160 29.22 8.60 21.36
N ALA A 161 28.69 9.42 22.27
CA ALA A 161 29.46 10.07 23.34
C ALA A 161 29.96 9.08 24.42
N LYS A 162 29.31 7.93 24.58
CA LYS A 162 29.62 6.95 25.63
C LYS A 162 30.49 5.78 25.15
N VAL A 163 30.67 5.61 23.85
CA VAL A 163 31.47 4.52 23.27
C VAL A 163 32.71 5.12 22.61
N LYS A 164 33.89 4.67 23.06
CA LYS A 164 35.17 5.08 22.46
C LYS A 164 35.17 4.77 20.94
N PRO A 165 35.71 5.65 20.08
CA PRO A 165 35.74 5.45 18.63
C PRO A 165 36.25 4.06 18.21
N GLU A 166 37.28 3.57 18.89
CA GLU A 166 37.93 2.28 18.63
C GLU A 166 36.97 1.11 18.94
N THR A 167 36.17 1.24 20.00
CA THR A 167 35.13 0.27 20.35
C THR A 167 33.96 0.28 19.35
N ARG A 168 33.68 1.42 18.72
CA ARG A 168 32.66 1.51 17.66
C ARG A 168 33.13 0.82 16.39
N GLU A 169 34.36 1.10 15.96
CA GLU A 169 34.96 0.44 14.81
C GLU A 169 35.03 -1.08 15.02
N GLN A 170 35.51 -1.53 16.19
CA GLN A 170 35.58 -2.95 16.51
C GLN A 170 34.20 -3.63 16.52
N ARG A 171 33.16 -2.97 17.06
CA ARG A 171 31.78 -3.50 17.03
C ARG A 171 31.21 -3.57 15.62
N LEU A 172 31.52 -2.59 14.77
CA LEU A 172 31.07 -2.58 13.39
C LEU A 172 31.80 -3.63 12.54
N ARG A 173 33.11 -3.80 12.74
CA ARG A 173 33.88 -4.88 12.14
C ARG A 173 33.38 -6.25 12.60
N ALA A 174 33.12 -6.40 13.90
CA ALA A 174 32.53 -7.62 14.45
C ALA A 174 31.14 -7.87 13.85
N TRP A 175 30.29 -6.85 13.76
CA TRP A 175 28.98 -6.97 13.14
C TRP A 175 29.08 -7.35 11.65
N LEU A 176 29.99 -6.75 10.88
CA LEU A 176 30.23 -7.15 9.48
C LEU A 176 30.73 -8.60 9.36
N ALA A 177 31.46 -9.11 10.36
CA ALA A 177 31.99 -10.47 10.37
C ALA A 177 31.02 -11.53 10.92
N ASP A 178 30.09 -11.15 11.80
CA ASP A 178 29.15 -12.02 12.54
C ASP A 178 27.83 -12.22 11.80
N ALA A 179 27.86 -12.13 10.47
CA ALA A 179 26.68 -12.13 9.63
C ALA A 179 26.44 -13.50 8.99
N GLU A 180 25.22 -14.06 9.13
CA GLU A 180 24.79 -15.20 8.31
C GLU A 180 24.78 -14.85 6.81
N GLU A 181 24.55 -13.56 6.48
CA GLU A 181 24.67 -13.03 5.11
C GLU A 181 25.84 -12.04 4.98
N PRO A 182 26.77 -12.25 4.02
CA PRO A 182 27.88 -11.33 3.81
C PRO A 182 27.39 -9.94 3.37
N PRO A 183 28.07 -8.84 3.75
CA PRO A 183 27.71 -7.51 3.30
C PRO A 183 27.79 -7.40 1.76
N LEU A 184 26.96 -6.54 1.19
CA LEU A 184 27.07 -6.16 -0.21
C LEU A 184 28.28 -5.24 -0.36
N GLU A 185 29.35 -5.74 -0.97
CA GLU A 185 30.57 -4.97 -1.19
C GLU A 185 30.69 -4.50 -2.63
N ALA A 186 31.07 -3.24 -2.82
CA ALA A 186 31.46 -2.72 -4.11
C ALA A 186 32.66 -1.76 -4.01
N PRO A 187 33.49 -1.67 -5.05
CA PRO A 187 34.51 -0.64 -5.16
C PRO A 187 33.91 0.76 -5.06
N LEU A 188 34.63 1.69 -4.45
CA LEU A 188 34.16 3.07 -4.22
C LEU A 188 33.77 3.78 -5.52
N GLU A 189 34.50 3.52 -6.61
CA GLU A 189 34.20 4.04 -7.93
C GLU A 189 32.86 3.54 -8.50
N VAL A 190 32.51 2.28 -8.24
CA VAL A 190 31.24 1.67 -8.68
C VAL A 190 30.08 2.33 -7.92
N VAL A 191 30.21 2.47 -6.60
CA VAL A 191 29.17 3.12 -5.79
C VAL A 191 29.02 4.60 -6.13
N ARG A 192 30.12 5.30 -6.45
CA ARG A 192 30.06 6.69 -6.92
C ARG A 192 29.38 6.82 -8.28
N ALA A 193 29.65 5.90 -9.21
CA ALA A 193 29.00 5.87 -10.52
C ALA A 193 27.49 5.60 -10.37
N TRP A 194 27.11 4.63 -9.55
CA TRP A 194 25.72 4.35 -9.20
C TRP A 194 25.01 5.56 -8.57
N LEU A 195 25.64 6.24 -7.59
CA LEU A 195 25.08 7.47 -7.00
C LEU A 195 24.94 8.61 -8.03
N GLY A 196 25.84 8.68 -9.02
CA GLY A 196 25.74 9.60 -10.14
C GLY A 196 24.49 9.34 -10.97
N GLN A 197 24.31 8.09 -11.42
CA GLN A 197 23.12 7.64 -12.16
C GLN A 197 21.83 7.89 -11.37
N ALA A 198 21.81 7.56 -10.07
CA ALA A 198 20.65 7.77 -9.22
C ALA A 198 20.27 9.26 -9.09
N ARG A 199 21.27 10.16 -9.03
CA ARG A 199 21.04 11.61 -9.00
C ARG A 199 20.57 12.15 -10.34
N GLU A 200 21.12 11.66 -11.45
CA GLU A 200 20.68 12.03 -12.80
C GLU A 200 19.23 11.61 -13.00
N HIS A 201 18.87 10.37 -12.63
CA HIS A 201 17.48 9.91 -12.66
C HIS A 201 16.56 10.75 -11.77
N ALA A 202 16.98 11.07 -10.54
CA ALA A 202 16.19 11.92 -9.65
C ALA A 202 16.07 13.36 -10.17
N ALA A 203 17.12 13.90 -10.79
CA ALA A 203 17.12 15.22 -11.41
C ALA A 203 16.25 15.24 -12.67
N ASP A 204 16.26 14.18 -13.47
CA ASP A 204 15.39 14.00 -14.63
C ASP A 204 13.93 13.88 -14.18
N GLU A 205 13.64 13.10 -13.12
CA GLU A 205 12.29 13.04 -12.55
C GLU A 205 11.85 14.39 -11.97
N ALA A 206 12.73 15.11 -11.28
CA ALA A 206 12.45 16.43 -10.74
C ALA A 206 12.31 17.51 -11.82
N ALA A 207 13.12 17.46 -12.88
CA ALA A 207 13.05 18.36 -14.01
C ALA A 207 11.83 18.07 -14.88
N LEU A 208 11.46 16.80 -15.03
CA LEU A 208 10.20 16.38 -15.62
C LEU A 208 9.03 16.94 -14.78
N ALA A 209 9.06 16.75 -13.46
CA ALA A 209 8.03 17.28 -12.56
C ALA A 209 7.97 18.83 -12.55
N ALA A 210 9.10 19.52 -12.69
CA ALA A 210 9.17 20.99 -12.67
C ALA A 210 8.87 21.62 -14.04
N GLY A 211 9.22 20.94 -15.14
CA GLY A 211 8.97 21.38 -16.52
C GLY A 211 7.54 21.10 -16.98
N LEU A 212 6.90 20.09 -16.38
CA LEU A 212 5.47 19.82 -16.56
C LEU A 212 4.66 20.75 -15.64
N GLY A 213 4.47 22.01 -16.07
CA GLY A 213 3.52 22.92 -15.42
C GLY A 213 2.17 22.22 -15.21
N ALA A 214 1.54 22.43 -14.04
CA ALA A 214 0.29 21.83 -13.57
C ALA A 214 -0.37 20.87 -14.58
N ILE A 215 0.15 19.65 -14.64
CA ILE A 215 -0.35 18.61 -15.52
C ILE A 215 -1.83 18.43 -15.22
N ASP A 216 -2.71 18.61 -16.20
CA ASP A 216 -4.11 18.15 -16.07
C ASP A 216 -4.05 16.62 -16.14
N PRO A 217 -4.23 15.90 -15.01
CA PRO A 217 -4.08 14.47 -15.03
C PRO A 217 -5.21 13.84 -15.88
N PRO A 218 -4.98 12.64 -16.46
CA PRO A 218 -6.03 11.88 -17.11
C PRO A 218 -7.22 11.71 -16.16
N SER A 219 -8.43 11.79 -16.69
CA SER A 219 -9.62 11.50 -15.88
C SER A 219 -9.59 10.07 -15.33
N GLU A 220 -10.21 9.84 -14.17
CA GLU A 220 -10.32 8.48 -13.58
C GLU A 220 -10.87 7.46 -14.58
N LYS A 221 -11.77 7.89 -15.48
CA LYS A 221 -12.32 7.05 -16.54
C LYS A 221 -11.28 6.65 -17.59
N GLN A 222 -10.39 7.57 -17.95
CA GLN A 222 -9.30 7.28 -18.89
C GLN A 222 -8.30 6.31 -18.26
N LEU A 223 -7.90 6.52 -17.00
CA LEU A 223 -6.98 5.62 -16.29
C LEU A 223 -7.56 4.21 -16.16
N ALA A 224 -8.81 4.07 -15.69
CA ALA A 224 -9.47 2.78 -15.57
C ALA A 224 -9.60 2.06 -16.93
N PHE A 225 -9.79 2.81 -18.02
CA PHE A 225 -9.86 2.23 -19.36
C PHE A 225 -8.49 1.79 -19.88
N VAL A 226 -7.44 2.58 -19.64
CA VAL A 226 -6.05 2.21 -19.94
C VAL A 226 -5.69 0.94 -19.18
N GLU A 227 -5.92 0.87 -17.87
CA GLU A 227 -5.65 -0.31 -17.04
C GLU A 227 -6.37 -1.57 -17.58
N SER A 228 -7.65 -1.44 -17.93
CA SER A 228 -8.42 -2.54 -18.53
C SER A 228 -7.84 -2.99 -19.87
N LEU A 229 -7.34 -2.07 -20.70
CA LEU A 229 -6.69 -2.40 -21.96
C LEU A 229 -5.33 -3.08 -21.72
N LEU A 230 -4.52 -2.59 -20.79
CA LEU A 230 -3.24 -3.21 -20.44
C LEU A 230 -3.42 -4.67 -20.02
N GLU A 231 -4.41 -4.97 -19.18
CA GLU A 231 -4.74 -6.35 -18.79
C GLU A 231 -5.15 -7.19 -20.01
N GLN A 232 -5.95 -6.62 -20.92
CA GLN A 232 -6.41 -7.30 -22.13
C GLN A 232 -5.27 -7.56 -23.13
N LYS A 233 -4.31 -6.64 -23.24
CA LYS A 233 -3.17 -6.73 -24.17
C LYS A 233 -2.01 -7.54 -23.61
N GLY A 234 -1.92 -7.71 -22.28
CA GLY A 234 -0.85 -8.50 -21.65
C GLY A 234 0.53 -7.94 -21.97
N LEU A 235 0.66 -6.62 -22.01
CA LEU A 235 1.93 -5.95 -22.29
C LEU A 235 2.91 -6.18 -21.14
N SER A 236 4.18 -6.40 -21.47
CA SER A 236 5.26 -6.33 -20.49
C SER A 236 5.47 -4.88 -20.06
N GLU A 237 6.09 -4.68 -18.89
CA GLU A 237 6.42 -3.35 -18.37
C GLU A 237 7.30 -2.56 -19.36
N GLN A 238 8.29 -3.21 -19.98
CA GLN A 238 9.14 -2.60 -21.02
C GLN A 238 8.35 -2.17 -22.26
N ALA A 239 7.38 -2.98 -22.71
CA ALA A 239 6.56 -2.63 -23.86
C ALA A 239 5.60 -1.46 -23.54
N LEU A 240 5.11 -1.40 -22.29
CA LEU A 240 4.33 -0.27 -21.80
C LEU A 240 5.17 1.00 -21.71
N GLU A 241 6.39 0.93 -21.15
CA GLU A 241 7.30 2.07 -21.07
C GLU A 241 7.63 2.62 -22.47
N ALA A 242 7.94 1.73 -23.42
CA ALA A 242 8.21 2.13 -24.81
C ALA A 242 7.00 2.85 -25.44
N LEU A 243 5.78 2.35 -25.19
CA LEU A 243 4.55 2.96 -25.71
C LEU A 243 4.26 4.31 -25.05
N LEU A 244 4.51 4.44 -23.75
CA LEU A 244 4.34 5.70 -23.02
C LEU A 244 5.36 6.76 -23.48
N LEU A 245 6.60 6.34 -23.77
CA LEU A 245 7.63 7.21 -24.31
C LEU A 245 7.26 7.69 -25.72
N GLU A 246 6.74 6.80 -26.57
CA GLU A 246 6.28 7.14 -27.92
C GLU A 246 5.10 8.11 -27.89
N VAL A 247 4.10 7.84 -27.05
CA VAL A 247 2.84 8.57 -27.04
C VAL A 247 2.92 9.88 -26.27
N GLY A 248 3.57 9.89 -25.11
CA GLY A 248 3.54 11.01 -24.17
C GLY A 248 4.92 11.47 -23.69
N GLY A 249 6.01 10.90 -24.21
CA GLY A 249 7.37 11.24 -23.76
C GLY A 249 7.63 10.88 -22.29
N VAL A 250 6.82 10.01 -21.69
CA VAL A 250 6.89 9.64 -20.28
C VAL A 250 7.16 8.15 -20.12
N ARG A 251 7.82 7.77 -19.02
CA ARG A 251 8.16 6.35 -18.75
C ARG A 251 7.13 5.64 -17.89
N LYS A 252 6.35 6.40 -17.10
CA LYS A 252 5.42 5.88 -16.10
C LYS A 252 4.02 6.42 -16.37
N LEU A 253 3.01 5.56 -16.20
CA LEU A 253 1.60 5.94 -16.41
C LEU A 253 1.16 7.09 -15.49
N ALA A 254 1.73 7.16 -14.27
CA ALA A 254 1.47 8.24 -13.32
C ALA A 254 1.89 9.63 -13.82
N HIS A 255 2.78 9.70 -14.82
CA HIS A 255 3.25 10.95 -15.41
C HIS A 255 2.51 11.29 -16.70
N LEU A 256 1.61 10.42 -17.17
CA LEU A 256 0.80 10.68 -18.35
C LEU A 256 -0.16 11.83 -18.06
N ASP A 257 -0.24 12.80 -18.97
CA ASP A 257 -1.23 13.87 -18.88
C ASP A 257 -2.53 13.52 -19.63
N ARG A 258 -3.57 14.32 -19.41
CA ARG A 258 -4.88 14.14 -20.03
C ARG A 258 -4.84 14.21 -21.55
N ALA A 259 -3.97 15.03 -22.14
CA ALA A 259 -3.87 15.20 -23.58
C ALA A 259 -3.31 13.93 -24.24
N HIS A 260 -2.37 13.24 -23.57
CA HIS A 260 -1.74 12.01 -24.04
C HIS A 260 -2.51 10.73 -23.66
N ALA A 261 -3.47 10.81 -22.75
CA ALA A 261 -4.31 9.67 -22.38
C ALA A 261 -5.16 9.10 -23.53
N SER A 262 -5.77 9.97 -24.35
CA SER A 262 -6.58 9.50 -25.49
C SER A 262 -5.72 8.85 -26.59
N PRO A 263 -4.59 9.46 -27.02
CA PRO A 263 -3.64 8.80 -27.91
C PRO A 263 -3.14 7.44 -27.40
N LEU A 264 -2.87 7.31 -26.09
CA LEU A 264 -2.45 6.03 -25.51
C LEU A 264 -3.55 4.97 -25.62
N ILE A 265 -4.80 5.36 -25.36
CA ILE A 265 -5.96 4.48 -25.50
C ILE A 265 -6.10 4.00 -26.96
N GLU A 266 -5.95 4.89 -27.94
CA GLU A 266 -6.00 4.53 -29.35
C GLU A 266 -4.87 3.57 -29.75
N ALA A 267 -3.65 3.84 -29.29
CA ALA A 267 -2.50 2.97 -29.53
C ALA A 267 -2.71 1.58 -28.91
N LEU A 268 -3.19 1.51 -27.67
CA LEU A 268 -3.54 0.25 -27.00
C LEU A 268 -4.66 -0.51 -27.73
N LEU A 269 -5.68 0.18 -28.22
CA LEU A 269 -6.76 -0.44 -28.99
C LEU A 269 -6.26 -1.07 -30.29
N ALA A 270 -5.28 -0.43 -30.96
CA ALA A 270 -4.69 -0.92 -32.20
C ALA A 270 -3.83 -2.18 -32.02
N LEU A 271 -3.30 -2.42 -30.81
CA LEU A 271 -2.51 -3.63 -30.54
C LEU A 271 -3.37 -4.90 -30.62
N PRO A 272 -2.82 -6.03 -31.11
CA PRO A 272 -3.52 -7.30 -31.07
C PRO A 272 -3.74 -7.72 -29.61
N ASN A 273 -4.89 -8.35 -29.32
CA ASN A 273 -5.12 -8.92 -27.99
C ASN A 273 -4.12 -10.05 -27.74
N ALA A 274 -3.57 -10.13 -26.53
CA ALA A 274 -2.77 -11.28 -26.15
C ALA A 274 -3.61 -12.55 -26.35
N LYS A 275 -3.02 -13.54 -27.03
CA LYS A 275 -3.59 -14.89 -27.12
C LYS A 275 -3.60 -15.47 -25.71
N ARG A 276 -4.65 -15.18 -24.94
CA ARG A 276 -4.87 -15.82 -23.64
C ARG A 276 -4.89 -17.33 -23.89
N LYS A 277 -3.85 -18.05 -23.44
CA LYS A 277 -3.93 -19.49 -23.19
C LYS A 277 -4.96 -19.66 -22.08
N ARG A 278 -6.24 -19.73 -22.47
CA ARG A 278 -7.30 -20.06 -21.53
C ARG A 278 -7.02 -21.47 -21.04
N ALA A 279 -6.56 -21.59 -19.80
CA ALA A 279 -6.69 -22.84 -19.07
C ALA A 279 -8.17 -23.29 -19.15
N PRO A 280 -8.46 -24.58 -19.32
CA PRO A 280 -9.83 -25.08 -19.42
C PRO A 280 -10.49 -25.02 -18.04
N THR A 281 -10.77 -23.83 -17.53
CA THR A 281 -11.76 -23.65 -16.47
C THR A 281 -13.12 -23.86 -17.11
N LYS A 282 -13.72 -25.01 -16.81
CA LYS A 282 -15.09 -25.38 -17.13
C LYS A 282 -16.09 -24.50 -16.36
N ARG A 283 -16.00 -23.18 -16.49
CA ARG A 283 -17.14 -22.29 -16.26
C ARG A 283 -17.81 -22.11 -17.62
N LYS A 284 -18.82 -22.94 -17.81
CA LYS A 284 -19.84 -22.80 -18.85
C LYS A 284 -20.30 -21.34 -18.82
N ARG A 285 -19.80 -20.51 -19.73
CA ARG A 285 -20.48 -19.30 -20.17
C ARG A 285 -21.77 -19.79 -20.84
N ALA A 286 -22.77 -20.05 -20.02
CA ALA A 286 -24.13 -19.90 -20.49
C ALA A 286 -24.24 -18.48 -21.02
N ALA A 287 -24.86 -18.32 -22.19
CA ALA A 287 -25.51 -17.07 -22.54
C ALA A 287 -26.20 -16.53 -21.29
N SER A 288 -26.14 -15.22 -21.06
CA SER A 288 -26.88 -14.58 -19.98
C SER A 288 -28.37 -14.89 -20.16
N GLY A 289 -28.83 -16.02 -19.63
CA GLY A 289 -30.19 -16.18 -19.19
C GLY A 289 -30.40 -15.02 -18.24
N ALA A 290 -31.35 -14.15 -18.58
CA ALA A 290 -31.73 -13.09 -17.68
C ALA A 290 -32.09 -13.77 -16.36
N ALA A 291 -31.22 -13.62 -15.35
CA ALA A 291 -31.53 -14.08 -14.02
C ALA A 291 -32.89 -13.49 -13.65
N GLU A 292 -33.80 -14.36 -13.23
CA GLU A 292 -35.19 -13.99 -13.01
C GLU A 292 -35.26 -12.83 -12.01
N LYS A 293 -36.02 -11.80 -12.39
CA LYS A 293 -36.20 -10.64 -11.53
C LYS A 293 -37.41 -10.85 -10.66
N LEU A 294 -37.21 -10.80 -9.34
CA LEU A 294 -38.28 -10.79 -8.35
C LEU A 294 -38.89 -9.39 -8.28
N SER A 295 -40.21 -9.31 -8.35
CA SER A 295 -40.94 -8.10 -7.98
C SER A 295 -40.84 -7.86 -6.48
N TRP A 296 -40.91 -6.60 -6.06
CA TRP A 296 -40.93 -6.24 -4.66
C TRP A 296 -41.72 -4.94 -4.44
N SER A 297 -42.30 -4.80 -3.25
CA SER A 297 -42.96 -3.58 -2.81
C SER A 297 -42.98 -3.49 -1.29
N GLY A 298 -42.94 -2.29 -0.72
CA GLY A 298 -42.96 -2.13 0.73
C GLY A 298 -42.81 -0.69 1.18
N THR A 299 -42.79 -0.52 2.50
CA THR A 299 -42.45 0.74 3.17
C THR A 299 -40.94 0.78 3.38
N VAL A 300 -40.30 1.87 2.97
CA VAL A 300 -38.88 2.10 3.17
C VAL A 300 -38.63 2.39 4.66
N LEU A 301 -37.90 1.51 5.32
CA LEU A 301 -37.48 1.69 6.71
C LEU A 301 -36.21 2.56 6.81
N ALA A 302 -35.29 2.40 5.87
CA ALA A 302 -34.03 3.13 5.83
C ALA A 302 -33.51 3.27 4.40
N VAL A 303 -32.72 4.33 4.16
CA VAL A 303 -31.91 4.47 2.95
C VAL A 303 -30.47 4.69 3.37
N ARG A 304 -29.63 3.69 3.12
CA ARG A 304 -28.24 3.61 3.61
C ARG A 304 -27.26 3.74 2.44
N PRO A 305 -26.01 4.19 2.64
CA PRO A 305 -25.00 4.12 1.60
C PRO A 305 -24.66 2.64 1.31
N ARG A 306 -24.37 2.32 0.05
CA ARG A 306 -23.90 1.00 -0.39
C ARG A 306 -22.42 1.08 -0.68
N ILE A 307 -21.61 0.70 0.31
CA ILE A 307 -20.15 0.78 0.25
C ILE A 307 -19.58 -0.61 0.42
N LYS A 308 -18.53 -0.92 -0.34
CA LYS A 308 -17.75 -2.16 -0.22
C LYS A 308 -16.30 -1.79 0.08
N SER A 309 -15.67 -2.47 1.04
CA SER A 309 -14.22 -2.42 1.23
C SER A 309 -13.54 -3.54 0.44
N VAL A 310 -12.45 -3.23 -0.24
CA VAL A 310 -11.65 -4.19 -1.01
C VAL A 310 -10.19 -4.00 -0.65
N LEU A 311 -9.50 -5.07 -0.31
CA LEU A 311 -8.04 -5.05 -0.16
C LEU A 311 -7.38 -5.07 -1.53
N LEU A 312 -6.65 -4.01 -1.88
CA LEU A 312 -5.85 -3.92 -3.10
C LEU A 312 -4.42 -3.55 -2.74
N GLY A 313 -3.47 -4.45 -3.01
CA GLY A 313 -2.06 -4.22 -2.65
C GLY A 313 -1.79 -4.18 -1.14
N GLY A 314 -2.68 -4.71 -0.31
CA GLY A 314 -2.59 -4.63 1.15
C GLY A 314 -3.23 -3.37 1.75
N GLU A 315 -3.77 -2.47 0.93
CA GLU A 315 -4.52 -1.30 1.39
C GLU A 315 -6.03 -1.52 1.24
N ALA A 316 -6.80 -1.14 2.26
CA ALA A 316 -8.24 -1.12 2.18
C ALA A 316 -8.72 0.05 1.31
N LYS A 317 -9.39 -0.26 0.20
CA LYS A 317 -10.01 0.72 -0.70
C LYS A 317 -11.53 0.60 -0.65
N HIS A 318 -12.21 1.72 -0.45
CA HIS A 318 -13.67 1.78 -0.43
C HIS A 318 -14.26 2.06 -1.82
N SER A 319 -15.16 1.19 -2.26
CA SER A 319 -15.99 1.35 -3.45
C SER A 319 -17.38 1.85 -3.08
N TYR A 320 -17.74 3.04 -3.54
CA TYR A 320 -19.02 3.72 -3.26
C TYR A 320 -20.01 3.42 -4.39
N GLN A 321 -20.80 2.35 -4.25
CA GLN A 321 -21.57 1.76 -5.34
C GLN A 321 -22.95 2.39 -5.54
N GLY A 322 -23.49 3.06 -4.53
CA GLY A 322 -24.85 3.58 -4.55
C GLY A 322 -25.48 3.56 -3.16
N TYR A 323 -26.73 3.12 -3.08
CA TYR A 323 -27.51 3.11 -1.84
C TYR A 323 -28.19 1.76 -1.63
N VAL A 324 -28.66 1.49 -0.41
CA VAL A 324 -29.47 0.33 -0.05
C VAL A 324 -30.79 0.84 0.52
N LEU A 325 -31.90 0.39 -0.07
CA LEU A 325 -33.22 0.53 0.54
C LEU A 325 -33.45 -0.65 1.47
N VAL A 326 -33.71 -0.40 2.75
CA VAL A 326 -34.25 -1.41 3.66
C VAL A 326 -35.76 -1.25 3.66
N LEU A 327 -36.48 -2.32 3.36
CA LEU A 327 -37.92 -2.32 3.14
C LEU A 327 -38.60 -3.34 4.05
N GLU A 328 -39.74 -2.97 4.62
CA GLU A 328 -40.71 -3.91 5.15
C GLU A 328 -41.84 -4.05 4.12
N GLY A 329 -42.05 -5.26 3.60
CA GLY A 329 -43.06 -5.49 2.59
C GLY A 329 -42.97 -6.87 1.95
N THR A 330 -43.29 -6.95 0.67
CA THR A 330 -43.29 -8.20 -0.10
C THR A 330 -42.11 -8.28 -1.05
N LEU A 331 -41.40 -9.41 -1.01
CA LEU A 331 -40.39 -9.81 -1.98
C LEU A 331 -40.88 -11.07 -2.70
N GLY A 332 -41.24 -10.93 -3.98
CA GLY A 332 -42.05 -11.93 -4.67
C GLY A 332 -43.40 -12.09 -3.96
N GLU A 333 -43.64 -13.28 -3.44
CA GLU A 333 -44.86 -13.63 -2.69
C GLU A 333 -44.65 -13.66 -1.16
N VAL A 334 -43.44 -13.36 -0.68
CA VAL A 334 -43.07 -13.49 0.74
C VAL A 334 -43.05 -12.13 1.41
N ALA A 335 -43.84 -11.96 2.47
CA ALA A 335 -43.78 -10.78 3.34
C ALA A 335 -42.61 -10.89 4.32
N ARG A 336 -41.67 -9.94 4.28
CA ARG A 336 -40.48 -9.88 5.14
C ARG A 336 -39.82 -8.50 5.11
N THR A 337 -38.83 -8.30 5.97
CA THR A 337 -37.84 -7.23 5.79
C THR A 337 -36.76 -7.68 4.81
N PHE A 338 -36.38 -6.81 3.87
CA PHE A 338 -35.35 -7.08 2.88
C PHE A 338 -34.66 -5.80 2.41
N ALA A 339 -33.51 -5.96 1.77
CA ALA A 339 -32.65 -4.89 1.31
C ALA A 339 -32.47 -4.90 -0.22
N VAL A 340 -32.61 -3.74 -0.85
CA VAL A 340 -32.47 -3.58 -2.31
C VAL A 340 -31.34 -2.60 -2.64
N GLY A 341 -30.34 -3.07 -3.39
CA GLY A 341 -29.25 -2.24 -3.88
C GLY A 341 -29.66 -1.34 -5.04
N LEU A 342 -29.46 -0.04 -4.87
CA LEU A 342 -29.67 1.01 -5.85
C LEU A 342 -28.34 1.61 -6.33
N GLY A 343 -28.29 2.05 -7.59
CA GLY A 343 -27.19 2.89 -8.09
C GLY A 343 -27.39 4.37 -7.76
N LYS A 344 -26.30 5.16 -7.78
CA LYS A 344 -26.32 6.61 -7.53
C LYS A 344 -27.39 7.36 -8.35
N ALA A 345 -27.48 7.06 -9.65
CA ALA A 345 -28.44 7.69 -10.55
C ALA A 345 -29.91 7.35 -10.22
N ALA A 346 -30.18 6.12 -9.79
CA ALA A 346 -31.53 5.71 -9.40
C ALA A 346 -31.99 6.45 -8.14
N GLN A 347 -31.11 6.55 -7.13
CA GLN A 347 -31.41 7.34 -5.94
C GLN A 347 -31.55 8.82 -6.27
N GLY A 348 -30.68 9.40 -7.10
CA GLY A 348 -30.80 10.80 -7.52
C GLY A 348 -32.10 11.10 -8.29
N LYS A 349 -32.59 10.14 -9.09
CA LYS A 349 -33.83 10.29 -9.86
C LYS A 349 -35.09 10.19 -8.99
N HIS A 350 -35.13 9.20 -8.09
CA HIS A 350 -36.36 8.89 -7.33
C HIS A 350 -36.38 9.55 -5.94
N GLY A 351 -35.21 9.80 -5.35
CA GLY A 351 -35.06 10.46 -4.06
C GLY A 351 -35.74 9.72 -2.92
N PHE A 352 -35.58 8.39 -2.84
CA PHE A 352 -36.18 7.57 -1.79
C PHE A 352 -35.72 8.01 -0.40
N ARG A 353 -36.62 7.93 0.57
CA ARG A 353 -36.42 8.27 1.99
C ARG A 353 -37.17 7.26 2.86
N ALA A 354 -36.80 7.18 4.14
CA ALA A 354 -37.57 6.42 5.11
C ALA A 354 -39.04 6.93 5.16
N GLY A 355 -39.99 6.02 5.31
CA GLY A 355 -41.43 6.29 5.30
C GLY A 355 -42.08 6.23 3.91
N ASP A 356 -41.32 6.34 2.82
CA ASP A 356 -41.88 6.20 1.47
C ASP A 356 -42.43 4.79 1.22
N ARG A 357 -43.46 4.68 0.38
CA ARG A 357 -43.79 3.41 -0.28
C ARG A 357 -42.97 3.29 -1.56
N ALA A 358 -42.32 2.15 -1.75
CA ALA A 358 -41.51 1.88 -2.92
C ALA A 358 -41.84 0.52 -3.52
N SER A 359 -41.70 0.41 -4.84
CA SER A 359 -41.82 -0.86 -5.55
C SER A 359 -40.86 -0.96 -6.72
N GLY A 360 -40.61 -2.19 -7.18
CA GLY A 360 -39.74 -2.43 -8.32
C GLY A 360 -39.51 -3.91 -8.60
N ALA A 361 -38.45 -4.20 -9.35
CA ALA A 361 -37.99 -5.55 -9.63
C ALA A 361 -36.46 -5.63 -9.53
N GLY A 362 -35.93 -6.70 -8.95
CA GLY A 362 -34.49 -6.90 -8.75
C GLY A 362 -34.08 -8.37 -8.89
N VAL A 363 -32.77 -8.61 -9.05
CA VAL A 363 -32.20 -9.95 -9.14
C VAL A 363 -31.69 -10.37 -7.76
N ALA A 364 -32.13 -11.54 -7.28
CA ALA A 364 -31.67 -12.10 -6.02
C ALA A 364 -30.15 -12.33 -6.01
N ILE A 365 -29.56 -12.18 -4.83
CA ILE A 365 -28.18 -12.57 -4.56
C ILE A 365 -28.22 -13.95 -3.90
N ASP A 366 -27.43 -14.89 -4.42
CA ASP A 366 -27.46 -16.30 -4.00
C ASP A 366 -27.10 -16.49 -2.52
N ASP A 367 -26.15 -15.70 -2.00
CA ASP A 367 -25.79 -15.64 -0.58
C ASP A 367 -25.88 -14.19 -0.07
N PRO A 368 -27.03 -13.77 0.48
CA PRO A 368 -27.22 -12.40 0.95
C PRO A 368 -26.37 -12.07 2.19
N ALA A 369 -25.89 -13.07 2.94
CA ALA A 369 -25.23 -12.85 4.23
C ALA A 369 -23.90 -12.09 4.06
N GLY A 370 -23.17 -12.34 2.98
CA GLY A 370 -21.93 -11.65 2.62
C GLY A 370 -22.13 -10.31 1.89
N HIS A 371 -23.36 -9.81 1.76
CA HIS A 371 -23.69 -8.67 0.92
C HIS A 371 -24.46 -7.57 1.69
N ALA A 372 -24.35 -6.34 1.19
CA ALA A 372 -25.06 -5.19 1.75
C ALA A 372 -26.59 -5.23 1.48
N CYS A 373 -27.06 -6.11 0.59
CA CYS A 373 -28.45 -6.15 0.12
C CYS A 373 -28.83 -7.56 -0.35
N ASP A 374 -30.15 -7.85 -0.38
CA ASP A 374 -30.72 -9.09 -0.90
C ASP A 374 -30.90 -9.07 -2.43
N LEU A 375 -31.23 -7.90 -2.98
CA LEU A 375 -31.48 -7.71 -4.41
C LEU A 375 -30.49 -6.72 -5.04
N HIS A 376 -30.03 -7.03 -6.25
CA HIS A 376 -29.26 -6.12 -7.10
C HIS A 376 -29.97 -5.84 -8.43
N LYS A 377 -29.40 -4.94 -9.25
CA LYS A 377 -29.95 -4.56 -10.58
C LYS A 377 -31.42 -4.14 -10.51
N ALA A 378 -31.76 -3.34 -9.49
CA ALA A 378 -33.10 -2.83 -9.30
C ALA A 378 -33.58 -2.04 -10.53
N SER A 379 -34.85 -2.23 -10.89
CA SER A 379 -35.46 -1.68 -12.10
C SER A 379 -36.97 -1.53 -11.91
N LYS A 380 -37.66 -0.84 -12.85
CA LYS A 380 -39.09 -0.53 -12.73
C LYS A 380 -39.44 0.16 -11.40
N LEU A 381 -38.54 1.01 -10.93
CA LEU A 381 -38.65 1.67 -9.64
C LEU A 381 -39.82 2.65 -9.65
N ALA A 382 -40.68 2.54 -8.66
CA ALA A 382 -41.72 3.51 -8.35
C ALA A 382 -41.60 3.93 -6.88
N ARG A 383 -42.00 5.18 -6.63
CA ARG A 383 -41.99 5.81 -5.31
C ARG A 383 -43.30 6.54 -5.10
N GLU A 384 -43.92 6.29 -3.97
CA GLU A 384 -45.03 7.04 -3.42
C GLU A 384 -44.53 7.72 -2.14
N PRO A 385 -44.48 9.07 -2.10
CA PRO A 385 -43.97 9.78 -0.94
C PRO A 385 -44.71 9.43 0.34
N GLY A 386 -43.93 9.15 1.39
CA GLY A 386 -44.44 8.95 2.74
C GLY A 386 -44.74 10.28 3.46
N PRO A 387 -45.19 10.20 4.73
CA PRO A 387 -45.28 11.39 5.58
C PRO A 387 -43.89 12.02 5.73
N GLU A 388 -43.84 13.36 5.69
CA GLU A 388 -42.60 14.10 5.90
C GLU A 388 -42.12 13.90 7.34
N PRO A 389 -40.84 13.53 7.56
CA PRO A 389 -40.31 13.40 8.91
C PRO A 389 -40.44 14.73 9.65
N ALA A 390 -40.71 14.66 10.96
CA ALA A 390 -40.84 15.84 11.79
C ALA A 390 -39.55 16.69 11.72
N PRO A 391 -39.65 18.02 11.55
CA PRO A 391 -38.49 18.90 11.60
C PRO A 391 -37.78 18.76 12.96
N GLY A 392 -36.45 18.64 12.95
CA GLY A 392 -35.67 18.48 14.18
C GLY A 392 -35.62 17.05 14.73
N GLY A 393 -36.13 16.07 13.99
CA GLY A 393 -35.75 14.67 14.22
C GLY A 393 -34.22 14.52 14.18
N PRO A 394 -33.66 13.52 14.87
CA PRO A 394 -32.22 13.34 14.88
C PRO A 394 -31.64 13.23 13.45
N PRO A 395 -30.34 13.52 13.23
CA PRO A 395 -29.72 13.72 11.90
C PRO A 395 -29.70 12.48 10.99
N TYR A 396 -30.47 11.44 11.35
CA TYR A 396 -30.47 10.12 10.76
C TYR A 396 -31.77 9.72 10.04
N LEU A 397 -32.85 10.53 10.08
CA LEU A 397 -34.17 10.18 9.49
C LEU A 397 -34.52 10.94 8.20
N GLY A 398 -33.53 11.50 7.51
CA GLY A 398 -33.72 12.35 6.32
C GLY A 398 -33.55 11.63 4.98
N ALA A 399 -33.38 12.43 3.91
CA ALA A 399 -32.81 11.93 2.66
C ALA A 399 -31.33 11.58 2.89
N PRO A 400 -30.81 10.51 2.28
CA PRO A 400 -29.38 10.22 2.37
C PRO A 400 -28.57 11.32 1.68
N GLU A 401 -27.39 11.59 2.21
CA GLU A 401 -26.45 12.55 1.61
C GLU A 401 -25.87 12.02 0.30
N PRO A 402 -25.20 12.85 -0.51
CA PRO A 402 -24.35 12.38 -1.60
C PRO A 402 -23.20 11.48 -1.08
N LEU A 403 -22.83 10.43 -1.84
CA LEU A 403 -21.77 9.48 -1.47
C LEU A 403 -20.41 10.13 -1.16
N GLU A 404 -20.14 11.29 -1.75
CA GLU A 404 -18.95 12.10 -1.49
C GLU A 404 -18.88 12.58 -0.03
N VAL A 405 -20.02 12.86 0.59
CA VAL A 405 -20.10 13.27 2.01
C VAL A 405 -19.71 12.11 2.92
N TYR A 406 -20.22 10.91 2.65
CA TYR A 406 -19.81 9.69 3.37
C TYR A 406 -18.31 9.44 3.23
N ARG A 407 -17.76 9.62 2.02
CA ARG A 407 -16.31 9.47 1.79
C ARG A 407 -15.49 10.44 2.64
N ALA A 408 -15.89 11.70 2.70
CA ALA A 408 -15.21 12.72 3.48
C ALA A 408 -15.33 12.50 4.99
N ALA A 409 -16.47 11.98 5.46
CA ALA A 409 -16.72 11.71 6.88
C ALA A 409 -15.87 10.55 7.42
N GLY A 410 -15.57 9.56 6.57
CA GLY A 410 -14.98 8.30 7.01
C GLY A 410 -15.97 7.43 7.78
N HIS A 411 -15.57 6.20 8.10
CA HIS A 411 -16.43 5.26 8.80
C HIS A 411 -15.84 4.88 10.16
N ARG A 412 -16.72 4.47 11.07
CA ARG A 412 -16.37 3.91 12.37
C ARG A 412 -17.16 2.63 12.59
N PRO A 413 -16.61 1.63 13.32
CA PRO A 413 -17.37 0.43 13.63
C PRO A 413 -18.61 0.77 14.47
N LEU A 414 -19.69 0.05 14.22
CA LEU A 414 -20.86 -0.03 15.10
C LEU A 414 -20.81 -1.32 15.90
N GLY A 415 -21.46 -1.31 17.07
CA GLY A 415 -21.68 -2.53 17.85
C GLY A 415 -22.50 -3.56 17.07
N GLU A 416 -22.31 -4.83 17.40
CA GLU A 416 -23.04 -5.95 16.77
C GLU A 416 -24.56 -5.77 16.92
N GLY A 417 -25.30 -5.88 15.82
CA GLY A 417 -26.76 -5.76 15.80
C GLY A 417 -27.32 -4.34 15.78
N ALA A 418 -26.47 -3.31 15.73
CA ALA A 418 -26.90 -1.90 15.67
C ALA A 418 -27.77 -1.57 14.44
N LEU A 419 -27.61 -2.29 13.34
CA LEU A 419 -28.44 -2.13 12.14
C LEU A 419 -29.76 -2.90 12.19
N ALA A 420 -29.89 -3.87 13.11
CA ALA A 420 -31.09 -4.66 13.31
C ALA A 420 -32.03 -3.98 14.32
N GLU A 421 -31.47 -3.44 15.40
CA GLU A 421 -32.22 -2.85 16.50
C GLU A 421 -31.64 -1.48 16.92
N GLY A 422 -32.48 -0.61 17.48
CA GLY A 422 -32.06 0.68 18.01
C GLY A 422 -32.00 1.82 16.99
N PRO A 423 -31.33 2.94 17.33
CA PRO A 423 -31.39 4.19 16.56
C PRO A 423 -30.70 4.11 15.19
N CYS A 424 -29.77 3.17 15.01
CA CYS A 424 -29.07 2.97 13.73
C CYS A 424 -29.89 2.15 12.72
N ALA A 425 -30.98 1.49 13.14
CA ALA A 425 -31.82 0.68 12.27
C ALA A 425 -32.47 1.50 11.14
N SER A 426 -32.89 2.73 11.39
CA SER A 426 -33.48 3.63 10.39
C SER A 426 -32.50 4.70 9.87
N CYS A 427 -31.23 4.65 10.30
CA CYS A 427 -30.28 5.73 10.11
C CYS A 427 -29.68 5.79 8.70
N VAL A 428 -29.67 6.98 8.09
CA VAL A 428 -29.03 7.23 6.79
C VAL A 428 -27.51 7.16 6.80
N TRP A 429 -26.88 7.22 7.97
CA TRP A 429 -25.43 7.16 8.15
C TRP A 429 -24.90 5.76 8.41
N ALA A 430 -25.78 4.84 8.79
CA ALA A 430 -25.41 3.49 9.15
C ALA A 430 -25.34 2.61 7.89
N CYS A 431 -24.36 1.74 7.80
CA CYS A 431 -24.05 0.96 6.61
C CYS A 431 -23.67 -0.47 6.98
N ARG A 432 -24.18 -1.44 6.22
CA ARG A 432 -23.68 -2.81 6.22
C ARG A 432 -22.60 -2.88 5.13
N MET A 433 -21.34 -2.99 5.52
CA MET A 433 -20.19 -2.88 4.62
C MET A 433 -19.53 -4.24 4.41
N PRO A 434 -19.66 -4.84 3.21
CA PRO A 434 -18.90 -6.03 2.87
C PRO A 434 -17.43 -5.68 2.66
N SER A 435 -16.53 -6.48 3.23
CA SER A 435 -15.08 -6.43 3.06
C SER A 435 -14.58 -7.72 2.41
N ASP A 436 -13.54 -7.61 1.57
CA ASP A 436 -12.82 -8.77 1.06
C ASP A 436 -11.73 -9.16 2.07
N ALA A 437 -11.88 -10.30 2.74
CA ALA A 437 -10.92 -10.82 3.71
C ALA A 437 -9.73 -11.55 3.05
N GLY A 438 -9.51 -11.38 1.73
CA GLY A 438 -8.33 -11.89 1.02
C GLY A 438 -8.35 -13.40 0.71
N LYS A 439 -9.33 -14.16 1.22
CA LYS A 439 -9.52 -15.60 0.96
C LYS A 439 -10.75 -15.91 0.08
N GLY A 440 -11.34 -14.90 -0.55
CA GLY A 440 -12.56 -15.05 -1.36
C GLY A 440 -13.86 -15.13 -0.57
N ALA A 441 -13.79 -15.07 0.77
CA ALA A 441 -14.94 -14.87 1.64
C ALA A 441 -15.21 -13.37 1.81
N LEU A 442 -16.49 -12.98 1.74
CA LEU A 442 -16.92 -11.63 2.09
C LEU A 442 -17.28 -11.62 3.58
N GLU A 443 -16.56 -10.81 4.35
CA GLU A 443 -16.97 -10.46 5.71
C GLU A 443 -17.85 -9.23 5.66
N VAL A 444 -18.73 -9.08 6.64
CA VAL A 444 -19.67 -7.97 6.67
C VAL A 444 -19.61 -7.30 8.03
N SER A 445 -19.26 -6.03 8.04
CA SER A 445 -19.21 -5.20 9.24
C SER A 445 -20.34 -4.18 9.24
N GLU A 446 -20.84 -3.84 10.42
CA GLU A 446 -21.73 -2.71 10.62
C GLU A 446 -20.90 -1.47 10.93
N VAL A 447 -21.11 -0.39 10.18
CA VAL A 447 -20.31 0.84 10.31
C VAL A 447 -21.17 2.08 10.25
N CYS A 448 -20.70 3.17 10.86
CA CYS A 448 -21.33 4.48 10.90
C CYS A 448 -20.46 5.52 10.20
N TYR A 449 -21.09 6.30 9.33
CA TYR A 449 -20.49 7.46 8.66
C TYR A 449 -20.97 8.80 9.23
N GLY A 450 -21.71 8.76 10.34
CA GLY A 450 -22.37 9.93 10.90
C GLY A 450 -21.39 10.88 11.61
N PRO A 451 -21.89 12.03 12.06
CA PRO A 451 -21.11 12.97 12.87
C PRO A 451 -20.45 12.30 14.08
N LEU A 452 -19.27 12.78 14.48
CA LEU A 452 -18.50 12.24 15.60
C LEU A 452 -19.21 12.43 16.96
N ASP A 453 -20.02 13.47 17.07
CA ASP A 453 -20.80 13.84 18.25
C ASP A 453 -22.21 13.22 18.27
N CYS A 454 -22.48 12.24 17.39
CA CYS A 454 -23.79 11.60 17.34
C CYS A 454 -24.10 10.91 18.68
N PRO A 455 -25.21 11.24 19.36
CA PRO A 455 -25.54 10.65 20.67
C PRO A 455 -25.94 9.17 20.57
N ALA A 456 -26.33 8.72 19.37
CA ALA A 456 -26.57 7.31 19.08
C ALA A 456 -25.26 6.53 18.85
N TYR A 457 -24.13 7.24 18.68
CA TYR A 457 -22.80 6.66 18.63
C TYR A 457 -22.25 6.55 20.07
N ALA A 458 -22.58 5.45 20.74
CA ALA A 458 -21.80 5.00 21.87
C ALA A 458 -20.77 4.01 21.33
N PRO A 459 -19.46 4.28 21.44
CA PRO A 459 -18.49 3.19 21.32
C PRO A 459 -18.85 2.19 22.43
N PHE A 460 -19.28 0.99 22.03
CA PHE A 460 -19.38 -0.12 22.98
C PHE A 460 -17.98 -0.59 23.33
#